data_AF-A0A6L8E2Z2-F1
#
_entry.id   AF-A0A6L8E2Z2-F1
#
_cell.length_a   1.000
_cell.length_b   1.000
_cell.length_c   1.000
_cell.angle_alpha   90.00
_cell.angle_beta   90.00
_cell.angle_gamma   90.00
#
_symmetry.space_group_name_H-M   'P 1'
#
loop_
_entity.id
_entity.type
_entity.pdbx_description
1 polymer ?
#
loop_
_entity_poly.entity_id
_entity_poly.type
_entity_poly.pdbx_seq_one_letter_code
_entity_poly.pdbx_strand_id
1 'polypeptide(L)'
;RRLPWNRRGQPRIGAPGPRAFWYPSGVAAYGCLRSAGSVAPFFVAWDRAGAPAWYRRELLRRWVRFRLAENPWGPAALPPVVVAAASEAALDQWSDACRRLELRGDRLGLVLATVRELTSAGPGTAIWRTPSAPGRALLARLLDWRPARSLPAASLPPAWSGRVEALPRREGAASPPLRSRVRLLRRRRLNEHSRGERVALVSLATDAEEKRLLEYVGRNPLLDEEQLSALLELPPEATRRRLDRLHKLGVVAPMSRAAEGEAEPTRRLLLAAPGLRWLAARDRVPFTPYARYGAAIALSGSSGMRLTRPARAYHHFDHAVGVNRALVRFFVDARATGARLQAWYPEAAAERRFVLPDGRDARICPDGAGVLVRGSEICSFLLEYDRGTMAVIHYREKLANYRRYFALEQWRADFPSRPLLLFACARYRGEPRVMRAAEVWSPGLELLLAPEWAYRSGRDGGILGSVWRKNTGPELGRTLFQWNAVEGARASDGPDGGSPPPIRTGTESHTDAGARAPVSG
;
A
#
# COMPACT_ATOMS: atom_id res chain seq x y z
N ARG A 1 -40.95 -20.92 28.68
CA ARG A 1 -40.21 -20.87 27.38
C ARG A 1 -38.86 -21.58 27.59
N ARG A 2 -38.67 -22.79 27.06
CA ARG A 2 -37.45 -23.61 27.26
C ARG A 2 -36.34 -23.14 26.30
N LEU A 3 -35.13 -22.91 26.81
CA LEU A 3 -33.95 -22.53 26.01
C LEU A 3 -33.42 -23.75 25.20
N PRO A 4 -32.90 -23.55 23.97
CA PRO A 4 -32.38 -24.65 23.17
C PRO A 4 -30.98 -25.09 23.64
N TRP A 5 -30.84 -26.38 23.89
CA TRP A 5 -29.59 -27.05 24.25
C TRP A 5 -28.77 -27.37 22.99
N ASN A 6 -27.44 -27.47 23.10
CA ASN A 6 -26.61 -27.90 21.97
C ASN A 6 -26.63 -29.44 21.81
N ARG A 7 -26.08 -29.98 20.72
CA ARG A 7 -25.98 -31.44 20.43
C ARG A 7 -25.22 -32.26 21.50
N ARG A 8 -24.64 -31.63 22.52
CA ARG A 8 -23.93 -32.27 23.63
C ARG A 8 -24.64 -32.11 24.98
N GLY A 9 -25.90 -31.67 24.99
CA GLY A 9 -26.67 -31.56 26.23
C GLY A 9 -26.08 -30.55 27.23
N GLN A 10 -25.31 -29.56 26.75
CA GLN A 10 -24.88 -28.44 27.60
C GLN A 10 -25.82 -27.25 27.39
N PRO A 11 -26.17 -26.51 28.48
CA PRO A 11 -26.87 -25.26 28.32
C PRO A 11 -25.98 -24.36 27.48
N ARG A 12 -26.54 -23.75 26.42
CA ARG A 12 -25.88 -22.61 25.78
C ARG A 12 -25.76 -21.56 26.86
N ILE A 13 -24.61 -21.48 27.53
CA ILE A 13 -24.14 -20.24 28.13
C ILE A 13 -24.23 -19.27 26.97
N GLY A 14 -25.23 -18.38 27.00
CA GLY A 14 -25.44 -17.41 25.93
C GLY A 14 -24.08 -16.79 25.70
N ALA A 15 -23.50 -16.99 24.52
CA ALA A 15 -22.40 -16.16 24.08
C ALA A 15 -22.89 -14.74 24.40
N PRO A 16 -22.20 -13.96 25.24
CA PRO A 16 -22.66 -12.64 25.63
C PRO A 16 -23.14 -11.98 24.36
N GLY A 17 -24.46 -11.73 24.26
CA GLY A 17 -25.10 -11.29 23.02
C GLY A 17 -24.21 -10.19 22.45
N PRO A 18 -23.84 -10.26 21.15
CA PRO A 18 -22.70 -9.54 20.59
C PRO A 18 -22.71 -8.16 21.20
N ARG A 19 -21.77 -7.87 22.12
CA ARG A 19 -21.75 -6.59 22.83
C ARG A 19 -21.84 -5.56 21.72
N ALA A 20 -22.99 -4.90 21.60
CA ALA A 20 -23.27 -4.08 20.45
C ALA A 20 -22.19 -3.02 20.46
N PHE A 21 -21.22 -3.14 19.55
CA PHE A 21 -20.11 -2.22 19.51
C PHE A 21 -20.76 -0.85 19.31
N TRP A 22 -20.59 0.07 20.25
CA TRP A 22 -21.17 1.41 20.14
C TRP A 22 -20.42 2.27 19.12
N TYR A 23 -19.43 1.71 18.43
CA TYR A 23 -18.63 2.37 17.40
C TYR A 23 -18.47 1.46 16.18
N PRO A 24 -18.34 2.04 14.98
CA PRO A 24 -18.14 1.26 13.77
C PRO A 24 -16.75 0.62 13.71
N SER A 25 -16.63 -0.53 13.04
CA SER A 25 -15.35 -1.24 12.90
C SER A 25 -14.30 -0.38 12.19
N GLY A 26 -13.06 -0.38 12.68
CA GLY A 26 -11.94 0.34 12.06
C GLY A 26 -11.80 1.80 12.52
N VAL A 27 -12.72 2.30 13.35
CA VAL A 27 -12.52 3.51 14.15
C VAL A 27 -11.48 3.23 15.23
N ALA A 28 -10.55 4.16 15.42
CA ALA A 28 -9.46 4.08 16.39
C ALA A 28 -9.79 4.77 17.72
N ALA A 29 -10.62 5.81 17.69
CA ALA A 29 -11.01 6.55 18.90
C ALA A 29 -12.37 7.23 18.72
N TYR A 30 -12.88 7.77 19.82
CA TYR A 30 -14.06 8.62 19.88
C TYR A 30 -13.66 9.95 20.49
N GLY A 31 -14.20 11.04 19.95
CA GLY A 31 -14.04 12.39 20.47
C GLY A 31 -15.39 13.09 20.61
N CYS A 32 -15.42 14.14 21.42
CA CYS A 32 -16.61 14.96 21.60
C CYS A 32 -16.19 16.38 21.95
N LEU A 33 -16.51 17.34 21.09
CA LEU A 33 -16.36 18.76 21.43
C LEU A 33 -17.55 19.20 22.28
N ARG A 34 -17.32 20.15 23.20
CA ARG A 34 -18.37 20.68 24.08
C ARG A 34 -18.34 22.21 24.06
N SER A 35 -19.52 22.82 24.02
CA SER A 35 -19.68 24.28 24.09
C SER A 35 -21.10 24.61 24.58
N ALA A 36 -21.20 25.41 25.66
CA ALA A 36 -22.46 25.98 26.17
C ALA A 36 -23.67 25.02 26.18
N GLY A 37 -23.52 23.82 26.76
CA GLY A 37 -24.61 22.82 26.84
C GLY A 37 -24.88 22.03 25.56
N SER A 38 -24.12 22.31 24.50
CA SER A 38 -24.09 21.55 23.25
C SER A 38 -22.83 20.70 23.15
N VAL A 39 -22.95 19.62 22.40
CA VAL A 39 -21.89 18.63 22.17
C VAL A 39 -21.86 18.24 20.70
N ALA A 40 -20.66 17.96 20.20
CA ALA A 40 -20.44 17.49 18.85
C ALA A 40 -19.61 16.20 18.90
N PRO A 41 -20.25 15.01 18.97
CA PRO A 41 -19.56 13.74 18.97
C PRO A 41 -18.94 13.46 17.60
N PHE A 42 -17.85 12.71 17.58
CA PHE A 42 -17.25 12.21 16.34
C PHE A 42 -16.43 10.95 16.60
N PHE A 43 -16.26 10.14 15.57
CA PHE A 43 -15.33 9.03 15.56
C PHE A 43 -14.03 9.45 14.89
N VAL A 44 -12.91 8.83 15.28
CA VAL A 44 -11.61 9.06 14.66
C VAL A 44 -11.14 7.78 13.99
N ALA A 45 -10.91 7.83 12.69
CA ALA A 45 -10.24 6.78 11.94
C ALA A 45 -8.85 7.28 11.51
N TRP A 46 -7.83 6.46 11.71
CA TRP A 46 -6.47 6.76 11.27
C TRP A 46 -6.17 5.97 10.00
N ASP A 47 -6.05 6.67 8.87
CA ASP A 47 -5.65 6.04 7.62
C ASP A 47 -4.17 5.70 7.63
N ARG A 48 -3.76 4.76 6.78
CA ARG A 48 -2.38 4.28 6.76
C ARG A 48 -1.76 4.45 5.41
N ALA A 49 -0.48 4.80 5.48
CA ALA A 49 0.38 4.82 4.32
C ALA A 49 0.33 3.42 3.68
N GLY A 50 -0.05 3.38 2.41
CA GLY A 50 -0.16 2.13 1.64
C GLY A 50 -1.40 1.28 1.91
N ALA A 51 -2.36 1.71 2.75
CA ALA A 51 -3.68 1.06 2.73
C ALA A 51 -4.24 1.17 1.29
N PRO A 52 -4.80 0.09 0.71
CA PRO A 52 -5.27 0.13 -0.67
C PRO A 52 -6.66 0.77 -0.75
N ALA A 53 -6.97 1.40 -1.89
CA ALA A 53 -8.25 2.08 -2.10
C ALA A 53 -9.48 1.17 -1.87
N TRP A 54 -9.39 -0.12 -2.20
CA TRP A 54 -10.49 -1.06 -1.94
C TRP A 54 -10.76 -1.26 -0.45
N TYR A 55 -9.74 -1.14 0.42
CA TYR A 55 -9.91 -1.28 1.86
C TYR A 55 -10.63 -0.06 2.45
N ARG A 56 -10.29 1.16 1.98
CA ARG A 56 -11.03 2.39 2.33
C ARG A 56 -12.50 2.28 1.94
N ARG A 57 -12.78 1.82 0.72
CA ARG A 57 -14.16 1.53 0.25
C ARG A 57 -14.87 0.52 1.14
N GLU A 58 -14.19 -0.56 1.55
CA GLU A 58 -14.78 -1.57 2.43
C GLU A 58 -15.03 -1.04 3.84
N LEU A 59 -14.15 -0.18 4.39
CA LEU A 59 -14.40 0.51 5.66
C LEU A 59 -15.64 1.38 5.58
N LEU A 60 -15.76 2.23 4.56
CA LEU A 60 -16.96 3.07 4.37
C LEU A 60 -18.22 2.22 4.25
N ARG A 61 -18.21 1.12 3.49
CA ARG A 61 -19.36 0.18 3.42
C ARG A 61 -19.71 -0.42 4.77
N ARG A 62 -18.72 -0.72 5.62
CA ARG A 62 -18.97 -1.21 6.98
C ARG A 62 -19.55 -0.12 7.87
N TRP A 63 -19.12 1.13 7.71
CA TRP A 63 -19.67 2.27 8.45
C TRP A 63 -21.11 2.56 8.03
N VAL A 64 -21.43 2.47 6.74
CA VAL A 64 -22.81 2.54 6.24
C VAL A 64 -23.65 1.39 6.79
N ARG A 65 -23.15 0.14 6.73
CA ARG A 65 -23.86 -1.01 7.34
C ARG A 65 -24.09 -0.82 8.85
N PHE A 66 -23.12 -0.26 9.56
CA PHE A 66 -23.25 0.06 10.98
C PHE A 66 -24.34 1.11 11.22
N ARG A 67 -24.36 2.19 10.43
CA ARG A 67 -25.38 3.25 10.47
C ARG A 67 -26.80 2.69 10.28
N LEU A 68 -26.95 1.79 9.31
CA LEU A 68 -28.24 1.20 8.96
C LEU A 68 -28.69 0.09 9.92
N ALA A 69 -27.76 -0.49 10.68
CA ALA A 69 -28.08 -1.49 11.70
C ALA A 69 -28.61 -0.83 12.97
N GLU A 70 -29.36 -1.59 13.76
CA GLU A 70 -29.71 -1.20 15.13
C GLU A 70 -28.44 -1.02 15.95
N ASN A 71 -28.17 0.21 16.35
CA ASN A 71 -27.00 0.60 17.12
C ASN A 71 -27.38 1.71 18.12
N PRO A 72 -26.58 1.94 19.16
CA PRO A 72 -26.90 2.90 20.22
C PRO A 72 -27.12 4.34 19.76
N TRP A 73 -26.62 4.72 18.58
CA TRP A 73 -26.79 6.06 18.02
C TRP A 73 -28.09 6.22 17.23
N GLY A 74 -28.74 5.14 16.82
CA GLY A 74 -29.86 5.19 15.88
C GLY A 74 -29.45 5.57 14.45
N PRO A 75 -30.37 5.43 13.47
CA PRO A 75 -30.06 5.56 12.05
C PRO A 75 -29.71 6.98 11.59
N ALA A 76 -30.32 8.00 12.22
CA ALA A 76 -30.11 9.41 11.87
C ALA A 76 -28.99 10.10 12.67
N ALA A 77 -28.41 9.40 13.66
CA ALA A 77 -27.61 10.05 14.69
C ALA A 77 -26.18 9.52 14.81
N LEU A 78 -25.69 8.76 13.82
CA LEU A 78 -24.30 8.35 13.77
C LEU A 78 -23.37 9.58 13.68
N PRO A 79 -22.44 9.76 14.64
CA PRO A 79 -21.46 10.83 14.60
C PRO A 79 -20.61 10.81 13.33
N PRO A 80 -20.16 11.98 12.82
CA PRO A 80 -19.21 12.04 11.72
C PRO A 80 -17.94 11.24 12.03
N VAL A 81 -17.36 10.62 11.01
CA VAL A 81 -16.04 9.99 11.10
C VAL A 81 -14.99 10.96 10.59
N VAL A 82 -14.08 11.33 11.48
CA VAL A 82 -12.90 12.14 11.21
C VAL A 82 -11.76 11.21 10.79
N VAL A 83 -11.25 11.38 9.57
CA VAL A 83 -10.16 10.56 9.03
C VAL A 83 -8.88 11.38 8.96
N ALA A 84 -7.85 10.88 9.64
CA ALA A 84 -6.47 11.32 9.45
C ALA A 84 -5.85 10.53 8.28
N ALA A 85 -5.95 11.08 7.06
CA ALA A 85 -5.41 10.51 5.83
C ALA A 85 -3.87 10.46 5.86
N ALA A 86 -3.27 9.36 5.41
CA ALA A 86 -1.81 9.21 5.50
C ALA A 86 -1.02 10.14 4.57
N SER A 87 -1.65 10.59 3.49
CA SER A 87 -1.12 11.51 2.48
C SER A 87 -2.26 12.20 1.73
N GLU A 88 -1.96 13.19 0.89
CA GLU A 88 -2.95 13.82 0.00
C GLU A 88 -3.58 12.79 -0.95
N ALA A 89 -2.77 11.95 -1.62
CA ALA A 89 -3.29 10.88 -2.48
C ALA A 89 -4.23 9.91 -1.73
N ALA A 90 -3.95 9.64 -0.45
CA ALA A 90 -4.83 8.83 0.37
C ALA A 90 -6.14 9.55 0.70
N LEU A 91 -6.08 10.87 0.92
CA LEU A 91 -7.23 11.73 1.15
C LEU A 91 -8.13 11.80 -0.10
N ASP A 92 -7.55 11.91 -1.29
CA ASP A 92 -8.29 11.86 -2.56
C ASP A 92 -9.02 10.52 -2.71
N GLN A 93 -8.34 9.41 -2.38
CA GLN A 93 -8.95 8.08 -2.40
C GLN A 93 -10.10 7.94 -1.40
N TRP A 94 -10.03 8.57 -0.23
CA TRP A 94 -11.17 8.64 0.70
C TRP A 94 -12.32 9.47 0.14
N SER A 95 -12.01 10.62 -0.46
CA SER A 95 -12.99 11.51 -1.07
C SER A 95 -13.73 10.82 -2.21
N ASP A 96 -13.00 10.17 -3.12
CA ASP A 96 -13.56 9.38 -4.22
C ASP A 96 -14.41 8.21 -3.74
N ALA A 97 -13.92 7.49 -2.73
CA ALA A 97 -14.65 6.37 -2.15
C ALA A 97 -15.97 6.83 -1.51
N CYS A 98 -15.98 8.01 -0.88
CA CYS A 98 -17.18 8.62 -0.31
C CYS A 98 -18.16 9.11 -1.40
N ARG A 99 -17.68 9.85 -2.41
CA ARG A 99 -18.50 10.30 -3.54
C ARG A 99 -19.22 9.15 -4.25
N ARG A 100 -18.52 8.03 -4.47
CA ARG A 100 -19.12 6.81 -5.06
C ARG A 100 -20.21 6.17 -4.19
N LEU A 101 -20.17 6.36 -2.87
CA LEU A 101 -21.23 5.90 -1.97
C LEU A 101 -22.39 6.89 -1.93
N GLU A 102 -22.11 8.19 -1.94
CA GLU A 102 -23.14 9.25 -1.99
C GLU A 102 -24.00 9.16 -3.25
N LEU A 103 -23.40 8.81 -4.40
CA LEU A 103 -24.13 8.52 -5.64
C LEU A 103 -25.14 7.37 -5.52
N ARG A 104 -25.05 6.55 -4.48
CA ARG A 104 -25.99 5.46 -4.18
C ARG A 104 -27.04 5.85 -3.12
N GLY A 105 -27.04 7.11 -2.68
CA GLY A 105 -27.90 7.61 -1.61
C GLY A 105 -27.36 7.39 -0.18
N ASP A 106 -26.19 6.75 -0.05
CA ASP A 106 -25.60 6.44 1.25
C ASP A 106 -24.71 7.57 1.76
N ARG A 107 -25.31 8.61 2.35
CA ARG A 107 -24.55 9.74 2.94
C ARG A 107 -23.90 9.36 4.27
N LEU A 108 -22.60 9.51 4.39
CA LEU A 108 -21.87 9.36 5.66
C LEU A 108 -21.21 10.70 6.01
N GLY A 109 -21.38 11.19 7.23
CA GLY A 109 -20.61 12.35 7.69
C GLY A 109 -19.13 11.98 7.74
N LEU A 110 -18.34 12.47 6.79
CA LEU A 110 -16.91 12.20 6.69
C LEU A 110 -16.15 13.53 6.68
N VAL A 111 -15.16 13.65 7.56
CA VAL A 111 -14.30 14.83 7.65
C VAL A 111 -12.85 14.38 7.50
N LEU A 112 -12.10 15.00 6.60
CA LEU A 112 -10.78 14.54 6.18
C LEU A 112 -9.72 15.61 6.49
N ALA A 113 -8.56 15.17 6.96
CA ALA A 113 -7.31 15.94 6.96
C ALA A 113 -6.14 14.97 6.83
N THR A 114 -4.98 15.42 6.37
CA THR A 114 -3.78 14.58 6.34
C THR A 114 -3.11 14.52 7.71
N VAL A 115 -2.37 13.44 7.98
CA VAL A 115 -1.54 13.30 9.18
C VAL A 115 -0.53 14.46 9.27
N ARG A 116 0.05 14.88 8.14
CA ARG A 116 0.98 16.00 8.08
C ARG A 116 0.33 17.31 8.54
N GLU A 117 -0.86 17.63 8.04
CA GLU A 117 -1.61 18.82 8.46
C GLU A 117 -1.91 18.77 9.96
N LEU A 118 -2.34 17.61 10.47
CA LEU A 118 -2.64 17.42 11.89
C LEU A 118 -1.41 17.61 12.79
N THR A 119 -0.25 17.11 12.38
CA THR A 119 0.98 17.24 13.19
C THR A 119 1.63 18.62 13.08
N SER A 120 1.46 19.32 11.96
CA SER A 120 2.12 20.62 11.72
C SER A 120 1.27 21.81 12.17
N ALA A 121 -0.02 21.84 11.82
CA ALA A 121 -0.92 22.94 12.16
C ALA A 121 -1.75 22.63 13.41
N GLY A 122 -1.99 21.35 13.72
CA GLY A 122 -2.82 20.93 14.84
C GLY A 122 -4.30 20.79 14.48
N PRO A 123 -5.07 19.95 15.21
CA PRO A 123 -6.46 19.62 14.89
C PRO A 123 -7.45 20.79 15.10
N GLY A 124 -7.05 21.84 15.81
CA GLY A 124 -7.87 23.03 16.05
C GLY A 124 -7.87 24.05 14.89
N THR A 125 -7.08 23.83 13.84
CA THR A 125 -6.92 24.77 12.73
C THR A 125 -7.84 24.45 11.54
N ALA A 126 -7.91 25.37 10.57
CA ALA A 126 -8.69 25.20 9.35
C ALA A 126 -7.97 24.29 8.34
N ILE A 127 -7.87 23.00 8.68
CA ILE A 127 -7.25 21.95 7.85
C ILE A 127 -8.25 20.88 7.39
N TRP A 128 -9.47 20.91 7.92
CA TRP A 128 -10.45 19.87 7.70
C TRP A 128 -11.30 20.15 6.47
N ARG A 129 -11.62 19.13 5.69
CA ARG A 129 -12.44 19.22 4.48
C ARG A 129 -13.46 18.09 4.43
N THR A 130 -14.56 18.28 3.72
CA THR A 130 -15.51 17.20 3.43
C THR A 130 -15.25 16.65 2.03
N PRO A 131 -15.63 15.41 1.72
CA PRO A 131 -15.46 14.83 0.38
C PRO A 131 -16.10 15.66 -0.75
N SER A 132 -17.17 16.39 -0.44
CA SER A 132 -17.95 17.16 -1.40
C SER A 132 -17.56 18.64 -1.46
N ALA A 133 -16.80 19.17 -0.48
CA ALA A 133 -16.37 20.55 -0.44
C ALA A 133 -14.84 20.63 -0.25
N PRO A 134 -14.07 21.11 -1.26
CA PRO A 134 -12.61 21.17 -1.17
C PRO A 134 -12.10 22.24 -0.19
N GLY A 135 -12.96 23.18 0.21
CA GLY A 135 -12.61 24.24 1.15
C GLY A 135 -12.21 23.67 2.53
N ARG A 136 -11.12 24.19 3.08
CA ARG A 136 -10.69 23.85 4.44
C ARG A 136 -11.48 24.65 5.48
N ALA A 137 -11.82 24.02 6.59
CA ALA A 137 -12.57 24.60 7.69
C ALA A 137 -12.08 24.08 9.04
N LEU A 138 -12.52 24.75 10.11
CA LEU A 138 -12.34 24.27 11.48
C LEU A 138 -13.17 23.00 11.69
N LEU A 139 -12.65 22.02 12.42
CA LEU A 139 -13.39 20.79 12.73
C LEU A 139 -14.75 21.10 13.35
N ALA A 140 -14.78 22.04 14.30
CA ALA A 140 -16.01 22.46 14.97
C ALA A 140 -17.10 22.97 14.02
N ARG A 141 -16.77 23.50 12.83
CA ARG A 141 -17.76 23.94 11.84
C ARG A 141 -18.32 22.81 10.98
N LEU A 142 -17.63 21.66 10.94
CA LEU A 142 -17.99 20.50 10.13
C LEU A 142 -18.70 19.39 10.93
N LEU A 143 -18.70 19.50 12.26
CA LEU A 143 -19.38 18.55 13.13
C LEU A 143 -20.83 18.97 13.39
N ASP A 144 -21.68 17.98 13.65
CA ASP A 144 -23.07 18.18 14.01
C ASP A 144 -23.21 18.45 15.51
N TRP A 145 -23.50 19.70 15.87
CA TRP A 145 -23.69 20.15 17.24
C TRP A 145 -25.12 19.88 17.70
N ARG A 146 -25.26 19.22 18.84
CA ARG A 146 -26.56 18.84 19.40
C ARG A 146 -26.62 19.17 20.90
N PRO A 147 -27.82 19.37 21.47
CA PRO A 147 -27.95 19.52 22.92
C PRO A 147 -27.36 18.32 23.65
N ALA A 148 -26.60 18.52 24.73
CA ALA A 148 -25.95 17.42 25.47
C ALA A 148 -26.93 16.32 25.91
N ARG A 149 -28.17 16.71 26.23
CA ARG A 149 -29.29 15.82 26.62
C ARG A 149 -29.77 14.88 25.51
N SER A 150 -29.43 15.14 24.25
CA SER A 150 -29.82 14.30 23.12
C SER A 150 -28.85 13.16 22.84
N LEU A 151 -27.71 13.09 23.56
CA LEU A 151 -26.83 11.95 23.45
C LEU A 151 -27.46 10.74 24.16
N PRO A 152 -27.51 9.57 23.51
CA PRO A 152 -27.99 8.37 24.16
C PRO A 152 -27.12 8.10 25.40
N ALA A 153 -27.75 7.90 26.57
CA ALA A 153 -27.03 7.67 27.82
C ALA A 153 -26.06 6.47 27.73
N ALA A 154 -26.38 5.48 26.88
CA ALA A 154 -25.55 4.31 26.59
C ALA A 154 -24.38 4.57 25.62
N SER A 155 -24.34 5.71 24.94
CA SER A 155 -23.36 6.04 23.90
C SER A 155 -22.17 6.87 24.39
N LEU A 156 -22.26 7.40 25.61
CA LEU A 156 -21.12 8.04 26.26
C LEU A 156 -20.36 6.99 27.05
N PRO A 157 -19.05 6.77 26.79
CA PRO A 157 -18.24 6.00 27.71
C PRO A 157 -18.39 6.61 29.11
N PRO A 158 -18.55 5.78 30.18
CA PRO A 158 -18.69 6.27 31.54
C PRO A 158 -17.63 7.33 31.79
N ALA A 159 -18.07 8.52 32.18
CA ALA A 159 -17.31 9.76 32.07
C ALA A 159 -15.85 9.54 32.50
N TRP A 160 -14.94 9.54 31.52
CA TRP A 160 -13.54 9.85 31.77
C TRP A 160 -13.50 11.34 32.12
N SER A 161 -13.90 11.67 33.33
CA SER A 161 -13.78 13.00 33.95
C SER A 161 -12.37 13.24 34.50
N GLY A 162 -11.49 12.25 34.44
CA GLY A 162 -10.08 12.43 34.75
C GLY A 162 -9.41 13.25 33.65
N ARG A 163 -8.79 14.39 34.03
CA ARG A 163 -7.58 14.86 33.33
C ARG A 163 -6.73 13.61 33.06
N VAL A 164 -6.23 13.44 31.83
CA VAL A 164 -5.19 12.44 31.58
C VAL A 164 -3.98 12.91 32.38
N GLU A 165 -3.91 12.53 33.65
CA GLU A 165 -2.71 12.65 34.46
C GLU A 165 -1.62 11.96 33.65
N ALA A 166 -0.57 12.71 33.34
CA ALA A 166 0.55 12.21 32.58
C ALA A 166 0.95 10.86 33.19
N LEU A 167 0.89 9.79 32.39
CA LEU A 167 1.31 8.45 32.80
C LEU A 167 2.62 8.61 33.59
N PRO A 168 2.68 8.18 34.86
CA PRO A 168 3.84 8.44 35.70
C PRO A 168 5.08 7.94 34.97
N ARG A 169 6.01 8.86 34.71
CA ARG A 169 7.33 8.50 34.19
C ARG A 169 7.95 7.56 35.21
N ARG A 170 8.01 6.27 34.86
CA ARG A 170 8.67 5.26 35.69
C ARG A 170 10.18 5.52 35.66
N GLU A 171 10.63 6.39 36.55
CA GLU A 171 12.04 6.54 36.90
C GLU A 171 12.39 5.41 37.88
N GLY A 172 13.46 4.66 37.61
CA GLY A 172 14.13 3.87 38.66
C GLY A 172 14.07 2.33 38.62
N ALA A 173 13.29 1.68 37.75
CA ALA A 173 13.34 0.21 37.66
C ALA A 173 14.24 -0.25 36.51
N ALA A 174 15.45 -0.72 36.82
CA ALA A 174 16.37 -1.43 35.91
C ALA A 174 15.82 -2.80 35.45
N SER A 175 14.55 -2.86 35.04
CA SER A 175 14.05 -4.02 34.30
C SER A 175 14.84 -4.09 33.00
N PRO A 176 15.44 -5.24 32.66
CA PRO A 176 16.14 -5.38 31.40
C PRO A 176 15.16 -4.98 30.28
N PRO A 177 15.60 -4.17 29.29
CA PRO A 177 14.70 -3.63 28.28
C PRO A 177 13.89 -4.77 27.68
N LEU A 178 12.60 -4.54 27.39
CA LEU A 178 11.65 -5.56 26.89
C LEU A 178 12.26 -6.50 25.82
N ARG A 179 13.16 -5.97 24.98
CA ARG A 179 13.94 -6.71 23.99
C ARG A 179 14.81 -7.85 24.59
N SER A 180 15.45 -7.62 25.72
CA SER A 180 16.26 -8.61 26.44
C SER A 180 15.40 -9.76 26.99
N ARG A 181 14.21 -9.44 27.53
CA ARG A 181 13.24 -10.46 27.98
C ARG A 181 12.69 -11.30 26.82
N VAL A 182 12.48 -10.66 25.66
CA VAL A 182 12.04 -11.36 24.44
C VAL A 182 13.08 -12.36 23.95
N ARG A 183 14.39 -12.09 24.13
CA ARG A 183 15.47 -13.07 23.83
C ARG A 183 15.40 -14.31 24.72
N LEU A 184 14.96 -14.18 25.97
CA LEU A 184 14.75 -15.32 26.87
C LEU A 184 13.49 -16.11 26.49
N LEU A 185 12.41 -15.43 26.12
CA LEU A 185 11.16 -16.08 25.66
C LEU A 185 11.34 -16.88 24.36
N ARG A 186 12.31 -16.52 23.52
CA ARG A 186 12.68 -17.30 22.32
C ARG A 186 13.11 -18.75 22.62
N ARG A 187 13.53 -19.07 23.86
CA ARG A 187 13.87 -20.45 24.25
C ARG A 187 12.63 -21.35 24.40
N ARG A 188 11.45 -20.78 24.67
CA ARG A 188 10.18 -21.51 24.60
C ARG A 188 9.70 -21.55 23.14
N ARG A 189 9.09 -22.65 22.71
CA ARG A 189 8.67 -22.78 21.30
C ARG A 189 7.62 -21.70 21.02
N LEU A 190 7.85 -20.83 20.02
CA LEU A 190 6.90 -19.79 19.59
C LEU A 190 5.47 -20.31 19.35
N ASN A 191 5.33 -21.62 19.13
CA ASN A 191 4.06 -22.32 18.95
C ASN A 191 3.22 -22.43 20.23
N GLU A 192 3.79 -22.24 21.42
CA GLU A 192 3.09 -22.28 22.71
C GLU A 192 2.35 -20.97 23.02
N HIS A 193 2.76 -19.86 22.42
CA HIS A 193 2.16 -18.55 22.66
C HIS A 193 0.84 -18.35 21.89
N SER A 194 -0.05 -17.54 22.46
CA SER A 194 -1.24 -17.07 21.76
C SER A 194 -0.86 -16.27 20.51
N ARG A 195 -1.82 -16.11 19.58
CA ARG A 195 -1.57 -15.39 18.32
C ARG A 195 -1.14 -13.94 18.55
N GLY A 196 -1.73 -13.25 19.52
CA GLY A 196 -1.41 -11.86 19.85
C GLY A 196 0.00 -11.72 20.45
N GLU A 197 0.36 -12.62 21.37
CA GLU A 197 1.69 -12.66 21.96
C GLU A 197 2.77 -12.89 20.91
N ARG A 198 2.57 -13.81 19.95
CA ARG A 198 3.53 -14.03 18.85
C ARG A 198 3.78 -12.76 18.04
N VAL A 199 2.73 -12.02 17.71
CA VAL A 199 2.86 -10.75 16.97
C VAL A 199 3.63 -9.71 17.78
N ALA A 200 3.35 -9.58 19.09
CA ALA A 200 4.08 -8.69 19.97
C ALA A 200 5.55 -9.10 20.09
N LEU A 201 5.84 -10.39 20.25
CA LEU A 201 7.19 -10.94 20.29
C LEU A 201 7.96 -10.65 19.01
N VAL A 202 7.36 -10.86 17.82
CA VAL A 202 8.00 -10.51 16.54
C VAL A 202 8.30 -9.02 16.48
N SER A 203 7.36 -8.16 16.88
CA SER A 203 7.54 -6.70 16.85
C SER A 203 8.67 -6.21 17.76
N LEU A 204 8.83 -6.85 18.92
CA LEU A 204 9.89 -6.55 19.89
C LEU A 204 11.23 -7.20 19.54
N ALA A 205 11.21 -8.36 18.89
CA ALA A 205 12.40 -9.14 18.52
C ALA A 205 13.05 -8.67 17.22
N THR A 206 12.37 -7.83 16.44
CA THR A 206 12.84 -7.32 15.15
C THR A 206 13.24 -5.85 15.24
N ASP A 207 14.39 -5.52 14.63
CA ASP A 207 14.82 -4.13 14.44
C ASP A 207 14.22 -3.47 13.19
N ALA A 208 14.58 -2.22 12.90
CA ALA A 208 14.01 -1.48 11.77
C ALA A 208 14.34 -2.12 10.41
N GLU A 209 15.55 -2.64 10.23
CA GLU A 209 15.99 -3.26 8.98
C GLU A 209 15.34 -4.64 8.77
N GLU A 210 15.20 -5.44 9.83
CA GLU A 210 14.44 -6.68 9.77
C GLU A 210 12.96 -6.45 9.42
N LYS A 211 12.39 -5.35 9.89
CA LYS A 211 11.02 -4.94 9.55
C LYS A 211 10.92 -4.52 8.08
N ARG A 212 11.88 -3.76 7.56
CA ARG A 212 11.98 -3.42 6.12
C ARG A 212 12.13 -4.68 5.26
N LEU A 213 12.95 -5.63 5.69
CA LEU A 213 13.10 -6.91 5.00
C LEU A 213 11.76 -7.67 4.93
N LEU A 214 11.04 -7.78 6.05
CA LEU A 214 9.71 -8.40 6.06
C LEU A 214 8.71 -7.68 5.16
N GLU A 215 8.82 -6.36 5.00
CA GLU A 215 8.03 -5.60 4.03
C GLU A 215 8.37 -5.98 2.59
N TYR A 216 9.65 -6.05 2.23
CA TYR A 216 10.07 -6.44 0.89
C TYR A 216 9.63 -7.87 0.55
N VAL A 217 9.89 -8.83 1.44
CA VAL A 217 9.48 -10.24 1.24
C VAL A 217 7.95 -10.37 1.21
N GLY A 218 7.23 -9.56 1.99
CA GLY A 218 5.79 -9.50 1.93
C GLY A 218 5.31 -9.00 0.56
N ARG A 219 5.77 -7.81 0.14
CA ARG A 219 5.33 -7.12 -1.08
C ARG A 219 5.77 -7.82 -2.37
N ASN A 220 6.96 -8.41 -2.35
CA ASN A 220 7.61 -9.05 -3.48
C ASN A 220 8.07 -10.45 -3.01
N PRO A 221 7.16 -11.44 -2.94
CA PRO A 221 7.54 -12.80 -2.54
C PRO A 221 8.55 -13.38 -3.52
N LEU A 222 9.35 -14.35 -3.08
CA LEU A 222 10.36 -15.06 -3.88
C LEU A 222 11.62 -14.24 -4.21
N LEU A 223 11.87 -13.14 -3.50
CA LEU A 223 13.19 -12.51 -3.49
C LEU A 223 14.22 -13.48 -2.87
N ASP A 224 15.42 -13.50 -3.43
CA ASP A 224 16.58 -14.18 -2.86
C ASP A 224 17.42 -13.24 -1.97
N GLU A 225 18.51 -13.78 -1.41
CA GLU A 225 19.40 -13.04 -0.50
C GLU A 225 20.15 -11.89 -1.21
N GLU A 226 20.63 -12.12 -2.43
CA GLU A 226 21.38 -11.13 -3.20
C GLU A 226 20.48 -9.95 -3.60
N GLN A 227 19.26 -10.27 -4.06
CA GLN A 227 18.25 -9.27 -4.39
C GLN A 227 17.84 -8.43 -3.18
N LEU A 228 17.65 -9.06 -2.01
CA LEU A 228 17.35 -8.32 -0.77
C LEU A 228 18.53 -7.46 -0.31
N SER A 229 19.76 -7.95 -0.46
CA SER A 229 20.98 -7.21 -0.16
C SER A 229 21.07 -5.95 -1.02
N ALA A 230 20.78 -6.06 -2.32
CA ALA A 230 20.73 -4.92 -3.24
C ALA A 230 19.63 -3.92 -2.85
N LEU A 231 18.39 -4.38 -2.63
CA LEU A 231 17.24 -3.51 -2.32
C LEU A 231 17.34 -2.80 -0.95
N LEU A 232 18.01 -3.41 0.02
CA LEU A 232 18.21 -2.84 1.36
C LEU A 232 19.54 -2.09 1.48
N GLU A 233 20.40 -2.15 0.46
CA GLU A 233 21.76 -1.61 0.48
C GLU A 233 22.58 -2.13 1.68
N LEU A 234 22.40 -3.41 2.00
CA LEU A 234 23.10 -4.08 3.09
C LEU A 234 24.15 -5.04 2.55
N PRO A 235 25.31 -5.21 3.22
CA PRO A 235 26.27 -6.25 2.87
C PRO A 235 25.60 -7.64 2.85
N PRO A 236 25.97 -8.55 1.92
CA PRO A 236 25.38 -9.87 1.82
C PRO A 236 25.39 -10.66 3.13
N GLU A 237 26.49 -10.63 3.90
CA GLU A 237 26.60 -11.36 5.17
C GLU A 237 25.69 -10.77 6.26
N ALA A 238 25.46 -9.45 6.23
CA ALA A 238 24.51 -8.81 7.14
C ALA A 238 23.07 -9.23 6.80
N THR A 239 22.73 -9.24 5.51
CA THR A 239 21.43 -9.71 5.00
C THR A 239 21.19 -11.17 5.38
N ARG A 240 22.14 -12.07 5.12
CA ARG A 240 22.08 -13.49 5.51
C ARG A 240 21.81 -13.68 7.00
N ARG A 241 22.59 -13.02 7.86
CA ARG A 241 22.44 -13.12 9.32
C ARG A 241 21.04 -12.67 9.76
N ARG A 242 20.50 -11.59 9.18
CA ARG A 242 19.14 -11.12 9.46
C ARG A 242 18.09 -12.12 8.98
N LEU A 243 18.24 -12.67 7.78
CA LEU A 243 17.35 -13.68 7.22
C LEU A 243 17.31 -14.94 8.08
N ASP A 244 18.45 -15.42 8.56
CA ASP A 244 18.49 -16.59 9.43
C ASP A 244 17.82 -16.32 10.78
N ARG A 245 17.93 -15.10 11.32
CA ARG A 245 17.16 -14.71 12.52
C ARG A 245 15.66 -14.67 12.26
N LEU A 246 15.22 -14.12 11.13
CA LEU A 246 13.81 -14.07 10.74
C LEU A 246 13.25 -15.47 10.45
N HIS A 247 14.06 -16.35 9.87
CA HIS A 247 13.70 -17.74 9.65
C HIS A 247 13.54 -18.50 10.98
N LYS A 248 14.48 -18.33 11.93
CA LYS A 248 14.39 -18.87 13.29
C LYS A 248 13.16 -18.35 14.06
N LEU A 249 12.70 -17.14 13.76
CA LEU A 249 11.45 -16.58 14.29
C LEU A 249 10.18 -17.14 13.62
N GLY A 250 10.32 -17.95 12.56
CA GLY A 250 9.19 -18.49 11.80
C GLY A 250 8.36 -17.41 11.09
N VAL A 251 8.94 -16.24 10.81
CA VAL A 251 8.26 -15.14 10.10
C VAL A 251 8.55 -15.14 8.60
N VAL A 252 9.60 -15.84 8.17
CA VAL A 252 9.89 -16.15 6.76
C VAL A 252 10.15 -17.65 6.59
N ALA A 253 9.82 -18.16 5.41
CA ALA A 253 10.03 -19.53 5.01
C ALA A 253 10.86 -19.58 3.71
N PRO A 254 11.92 -20.40 3.65
CA PRO A 254 12.67 -20.61 2.43
C PRO A 254 11.89 -21.48 1.45
N MET A 255 12.12 -21.25 0.17
CA MET A 255 11.69 -22.07 -0.95
C MET A 255 12.90 -22.24 -1.87
N SER A 256 13.35 -23.48 -2.06
CA SER A 256 14.45 -23.80 -2.96
C SER A 256 13.87 -24.40 -4.24
N ARG A 257 14.00 -23.68 -5.35
CA ARG A 257 13.60 -24.12 -6.69
C ARG A 257 14.37 -23.30 -7.70
N ALA A 258 14.92 -23.95 -8.73
CA ALA A 258 15.53 -23.28 -9.87
C ALA A 258 14.43 -22.57 -10.66
N ALA A 259 14.61 -21.27 -10.90
CA ALA A 259 13.78 -20.55 -11.84
C ALA A 259 14.23 -20.85 -13.26
N GLU A 260 13.36 -20.60 -14.23
CA GLU A 260 13.71 -20.69 -15.64
C GLU A 260 15.02 -19.94 -15.97
N GLY A 261 15.96 -20.65 -16.60
CA GLY A 261 17.29 -20.14 -16.94
C GLY A 261 18.35 -20.22 -15.83
N GLU A 262 18.02 -20.76 -14.66
CA GLU A 262 19.00 -21.02 -13.58
C GLU A 262 19.53 -22.46 -13.65
N ALA A 263 20.85 -22.62 -13.51
CA ALA A 263 21.48 -23.93 -13.43
C ALA A 263 21.17 -24.63 -12.10
N GLU A 264 21.15 -23.89 -11.00
CA GLU A 264 21.01 -24.42 -9.64
C GLU A 264 19.82 -23.79 -8.88
N PRO A 265 19.15 -24.53 -7.98
CA PRO A 265 18.10 -23.98 -7.14
C PRO A 265 18.61 -22.86 -6.22
N THR A 266 18.06 -21.65 -6.37
CA THR A 266 18.32 -20.54 -5.43
C THR A 266 17.36 -20.58 -4.23
N ARG A 267 17.88 -20.29 -3.04
CA ARG A 267 17.06 -20.09 -1.83
C ARG A 267 16.28 -18.79 -1.92
N ARG A 268 14.97 -18.89 -2.13
CA ARG A 268 14.03 -17.77 -2.19
C ARG A 268 13.17 -17.70 -0.96
N LEU A 269 12.61 -16.53 -0.69
CA LEU A 269 11.94 -16.27 0.58
C LEU A 269 10.46 -15.96 0.39
N LEU A 270 9.64 -16.56 1.25
CA LEU A 270 8.23 -16.28 1.37
C LEU A 270 7.92 -15.81 2.78
N LEU A 271 6.94 -14.93 2.89
CA LEU A 271 6.45 -14.54 4.20
C LEU A 271 5.66 -15.71 4.82
N ALA A 272 5.97 -16.05 6.07
CA ALA A 272 5.20 -17.04 6.81
C ALA A 272 3.99 -16.38 7.49
N ALA A 273 3.00 -17.17 7.91
CA ALA A 273 1.79 -16.66 8.54
C ALA A 273 2.06 -15.74 9.77
N PRO A 274 3.03 -16.02 10.67
CA PRO A 274 3.40 -15.09 11.73
C PRO A 274 3.94 -13.75 11.22
N GLY A 275 4.76 -13.75 10.17
CA GLY A 275 5.26 -12.54 9.52
C GLY A 275 4.12 -11.72 8.91
N LEU A 276 3.17 -12.38 8.24
CA LEU A 276 1.98 -11.72 7.67
C LEU A 276 1.07 -11.15 8.75
N ARG A 277 0.87 -11.86 9.87
CA ARG A 277 0.12 -11.35 11.02
C ARG A 277 0.81 -10.13 11.64
N TRP A 278 2.13 -10.15 11.70
CA TRP A 278 2.90 -9.00 12.15
C TRP A 278 2.72 -7.80 11.21
N LEU A 279 2.87 -7.99 9.89
CA LEU A 279 2.58 -6.93 8.91
C LEU A 279 1.16 -6.41 9.05
N ALA A 280 0.18 -7.30 9.09
CA ALA A 280 -1.23 -6.95 9.27
C ALA A 280 -1.45 -6.16 10.57
N ALA A 281 -0.82 -6.54 11.68
CA ALA A 281 -0.94 -5.86 12.97
C ALA A 281 -0.22 -4.51 13.00
N ARG A 282 0.98 -4.39 12.40
CA ARG A 282 1.68 -3.11 12.21
C ARG A 282 0.81 -2.17 11.39
N ASP A 283 0.28 -2.69 10.30
CA ASP A 283 -0.66 -1.98 9.42
C ASP A 283 -2.07 -1.98 10.02
N ARG A 284 -2.25 -2.47 11.29
CA ARG A 284 -3.50 -2.77 12.04
C ARG A 284 -4.71 -3.07 11.14
N VAL A 285 -4.50 -3.78 10.03
CA VAL A 285 -5.54 -4.34 9.17
C VAL A 285 -5.87 -5.71 9.75
N PRO A 286 -7.15 -6.10 9.83
CA PRO A 286 -7.48 -7.46 10.24
C PRO A 286 -6.77 -8.48 9.34
N PHE A 287 -6.19 -9.50 9.96
CA PHE A 287 -5.33 -10.48 9.28
C PHE A 287 -5.98 -11.09 8.03
N THR A 288 -7.25 -11.49 8.11
CA THR A 288 -7.94 -12.18 7.01
C THR A 288 -8.08 -11.29 5.75
N PRO A 289 -8.59 -10.05 5.84
CA PRO A 289 -8.52 -9.09 4.73
C PRO A 289 -7.10 -8.83 4.23
N TYR A 290 -6.13 -8.65 5.13
CA TYR A 290 -4.74 -8.39 4.75
C TYR A 290 -4.14 -9.55 3.95
N ALA A 291 -4.44 -10.79 4.34
CA ALA A 291 -3.98 -11.98 3.66
C ALA A 291 -4.72 -12.28 2.34
N ARG A 292 -5.95 -11.76 2.17
CA ARG A 292 -6.76 -11.99 0.98
C ARG A 292 -6.56 -10.94 -0.10
N TYR A 293 -6.27 -9.70 0.31
CA TYR A 293 -6.31 -8.53 -0.56
C TYR A 293 -5.19 -7.53 -0.28
N GLY A 294 -4.36 -7.79 0.72
CA GLY A 294 -3.23 -6.92 1.04
C GLY A 294 -2.12 -7.03 -0.01
N ALA A 295 -1.20 -6.08 0.03
CA ALA A 295 -0.05 -6.05 -0.85
C ALA A 295 0.96 -7.17 -0.55
N ALA A 296 0.71 -8.02 0.46
CA ALA A 296 1.66 -9.05 0.89
C ALA A 296 1.16 -10.47 0.65
N ILE A 297 2.02 -11.32 0.10
CA ILE A 297 1.74 -12.74 -0.17
C ILE A 297 2.45 -13.60 0.87
N ALA A 298 1.76 -14.61 1.42
CA ALA A 298 2.32 -15.50 2.44
C ALA A 298 1.94 -16.97 2.20
N LEU A 299 2.78 -17.88 2.70
CA LEU A 299 2.45 -19.30 2.75
C LEU A 299 1.34 -19.58 3.76
N SER A 300 0.33 -20.33 3.32
CA SER A 300 -0.70 -20.85 4.22
C SER A 300 -0.13 -22.02 5.03
N GLY A 301 -0.01 -21.86 6.34
CA GLY A 301 0.19 -22.98 7.25
C GLY A 301 -1.07 -23.83 7.37
N SER A 302 -0.92 -25.04 7.92
CA SER A 302 -1.89 -26.13 8.14
C SER A 302 -3.21 -25.79 8.85
N SER A 303 -3.48 -24.52 9.21
CA SER A 303 -4.81 -24.10 9.65
C SER A 303 -5.69 -23.89 8.42
N GLY A 304 -6.72 -24.73 8.22
CA GLY A 304 -7.60 -24.87 7.04
C GLY A 304 -8.29 -23.62 6.45
N MET A 305 -7.83 -22.40 6.76
CA MET A 305 -8.07 -21.21 5.96
C MET A 305 -7.30 -21.34 4.65
N ARG A 306 -8.01 -21.47 3.53
CA ARG A 306 -7.46 -21.35 2.17
C ARG A 306 -6.99 -19.91 1.92
N LEU A 307 -5.91 -19.48 2.58
CA LEU A 307 -5.16 -18.31 2.13
C LEU A 307 -4.64 -18.63 0.73
N THR A 308 -4.56 -17.59 -0.13
CA THR A 308 -4.17 -17.68 -1.56
C THR A 308 -3.26 -18.86 -1.84
N ARG A 309 -3.82 -19.87 -2.53
CA ARG A 309 -3.27 -21.23 -2.65
C ARG A 309 -1.75 -21.17 -2.90
N PRO A 310 -0.90 -21.87 -2.10
CA PRO A 310 0.50 -22.10 -2.44
C PRO A 310 0.66 -22.55 -3.90
N ALA A 311 -0.27 -23.37 -4.40
CA ALA A 311 -0.36 -23.78 -5.79
C ALA A 311 -0.28 -22.61 -6.80
N ARG A 312 -0.92 -21.46 -6.55
CA ARG A 312 -0.78 -20.29 -7.44
C ARG A 312 0.63 -19.71 -7.41
N ALA A 313 1.26 -19.60 -6.24
CA ALA A 313 2.66 -19.19 -6.15
C ALA A 313 3.59 -20.20 -6.88
N TYR A 314 3.24 -21.50 -6.87
CA TYR A 314 3.97 -22.51 -7.65
C TYR A 314 3.74 -22.40 -9.16
N HIS A 315 2.51 -22.11 -9.61
CA HIS A 315 2.16 -21.96 -11.02
C HIS A 315 2.70 -20.65 -11.62
N HIS A 316 2.85 -19.61 -10.80
CA HIS A 316 3.40 -18.30 -11.20
C HIS A 316 4.83 -18.08 -10.69
N PHE A 317 5.54 -19.14 -10.29
CA PHE A 317 6.87 -19.04 -9.67
C PHE A 317 7.87 -18.29 -10.57
N ASP A 318 8.12 -18.76 -11.79
CA ASP A 318 9.12 -18.11 -12.66
C ASP A 318 8.67 -16.72 -13.10
N HIS A 319 7.35 -16.49 -13.17
CA HIS A 319 6.79 -15.17 -13.50
C HIS A 319 7.12 -14.16 -12.41
N ALA A 320 6.80 -14.50 -11.15
CA ALA A 320 7.10 -13.66 -10.00
C ALA A 320 8.62 -13.44 -9.81
N VAL A 321 9.44 -14.47 -10.03
CA VAL A 321 10.90 -14.33 -9.99
C VAL A 321 11.39 -13.38 -11.09
N GLY A 322 10.85 -13.48 -12.31
CA GLY A 322 11.16 -12.58 -13.41
C GLY A 322 10.81 -11.11 -13.13
N VAL A 323 9.60 -10.87 -12.61
CA VAL A 323 9.17 -9.53 -12.17
C VAL A 323 10.09 -8.97 -11.09
N ASN A 324 10.48 -9.78 -10.10
CA ASN A 324 11.41 -9.38 -9.05
C ASN A 324 12.81 -9.05 -9.60
N ARG A 325 13.31 -9.82 -10.57
CA ARG A 325 14.59 -9.50 -11.23
C ARG A 325 14.53 -8.15 -11.95
N ALA A 326 13.43 -7.86 -12.64
CA ALA A 326 13.21 -6.56 -13.26
C ALA A 326 13.16 -5.43 -12.22
N LEU A 327 12.41 -5.58 -11.12
CA LEU A 327 12.40 -4.65 -9.99
C LEU A 327 13.82 -4.35 -9.48
N VAL A 328 14.59 -5.40 -9.19
CA VAL A 328 15.94 -5.24 -8.62
C VAL A 328 16.85 -4.53 -9.62
N ARG A 329 16.73 -4.83 -10.92
CA ARG A 329 17.45 -4.08 -11.96
C ARG A 329 17.03 -2.61 -12.01
N PHE A 330 15.75 -2.28 -11.91
CA PHE A 330 15.31 -0.88 -11.84
C PHE A 330 15.96 -0.16 -10.66
N PHE A 331 16.08 -0.81 -9.51
CA PHE A 331 16.70 -0.22 -8.33
C PHE A 331 18.23 -0.03 -8.51
N VAL A 332 18.95 -1.09 -8.93
CA VAL A 332 20.40 -1.08 -9.09
C VAL A 332 20.84 -0.12 -10.19
N ASP A 333 20.18 -0.18 -11.35
CA ASP A 333 20.57 0.61 -12.52
C ASP A 333 20.15 2.08 -12.35
N ALA A 334 19.07 2.37 -11.61
CA ALA A 334 18.74 3.74 -11.21
C ALA A 334 19.88 4.35 -10.41
N ARG A 335 20.35 3.66 -9.37
CA ARG A 335 21.47 4.14 -8.56
C ARG A 335 22.74 4.34 -9.39
N ALA A 336 23.07 3.38 -10.26
CA ALA A 336 24.26 3.46 -11.11
C ALA A 336 24.25 4.65 -12.08
N THR A 337 23.07 5.14 -12.45
CA THR A 337 22.88 6.25 -13.40
C THR A 337 22.52 7.58 -12.73
N GLY A 338 22.59 7.65 -11.39
CA GLY A 338 22.20 8.85 -10.62
C GLY A 338 20.69 9.10 -10.56
N ALA A 339 19.88 8.15 -11.03
CA ALA A 339 18.44 8.14 -10.84
C ALA A 339 18.05 7.45 -9.51
N ARG A 340 16.77 7.53 -9.16
CA ARG A 340 16.19 6.86 -7.99
C ARG A 340 14.84 6.26 -8.33
N LEU A 341 14.63 5.00 -7.98
CA LEU A 341 13.30 4.38 -7.97
C LEU A 341 12.53 4.91 -6.76
N GLN A 342 11.75 5.97 -6.94
CA GLN A 342 11.00 6.63 -5.87
C GLN A 342 9.86 5.76 -5.34
N ALA A 343 9.19 5.04 -6.24
CA ALA A 343 8.07 4.18 -5.89
C ALA A 343 8.07 2.90 -6.72
N TRP A 344 7.71 1.80 -6.08
CA TRP A 344 7.40 0.52 -6.72
C TRP A 344 6.06 -0.01 -6.19
N TYR A 345 5.21 -0.44 -7.11
CA TYR A 345 3.93 -1.05 -6.84
C TYR A 345 3.96 -2.49 -7.39
N PRO A 346 3.88 -3.53 -6.53
CA PRO A 346 3.73 -4.91 -7.01
C PRO A 346 2.36 -5.09 -7.69
N GLU A 347 2.18 -6.16 -8.48
CA GLU A 347 0.95 -6.49 -9.24
C GLU A 347 -0.36 -6.08 -8.54
N ALA A 348 -0.58 -6.54 -7.32
CA ALA A 348 -1.82 -6.26 -6.57
C ALA A 348 -2.03 -4.76 -6.25
N ALA A 349 -0.93 -4.01 -6.07
CA ALA A 349 -0.95 -2.57 -5.87
C ALA A 349 -0.88 -1.79 -7.19
N ALA A 350 -0.49 -2.43 -8.30
CA ALA A 350 -0.39 -1.86 -9.62
C ALA A 350 -1.70 -2.01 -10.43
N GLU A 351 -2.63 -2.89 -10.02
CA GLU A 351 -4.00 -2.97 -10.57
C GLU A 351 -4.66 -1.57 -10.56
N ARG A 352 -5.25 -1.18 -11.69
CA ARG A 352 -6.09 0.02 -11.81
C ARG A 352 -7.46 -0.34 -12.34
N ARG A 353 -8.47 0.31 -11.76
CA ARG A 353 -9.87 0.18 -12.19
C ARG A 353 -10.38 1.52 -12.64
N PHE A 354 -11.14 1.52 -13.71
CA PHE A 354 -11.69 2.72 -14.32
C PHE A 354 -13.06 2.40 -14.93
N VAL A 355 -13.82 3.44 -15.23
CA VAL A 355 -15.18 3.30 -15.78
C VAL A 355 -15.14 3.78 -17.22
N LEU A 356 -15.66 2.97 -18.13
CA LEU A 356 -15.78 3.32 -19.54
C LEU A 356 -16.91 4.34 -19.75
N PRO A 357 -16.95 5.07 -20.88
CA PRO A 357 -18.02 6.03 -21.16
C PRO A 357 -19.44 5.45 -21.11
N ASP A 358 -19.58 4.14 -21.34
CA ASP A 358 -20.85 3.40 -21.23
C ASP A 358 -21.19 2.93 -19.80
N GLY A 359 -20.43 3.38 -18.80
CA GLY A 359 -20.63 3.04 -17.39
C GLY A 359 -20.10 1.68 -16.95
N ARG A 360 -19.52 0.87 -17.85
CA ARG A 360 -18.95 -0.44 -17.49
C ARG A 360 -17.62 -0.28 -16.75
N ASP A 361 -17.40 -1.14 -15.75
CA ASP A 361 -16.12 -1.26 -15.06
C ASP A 361 -15.08 -1.94 -15.96
N ALA A 362 -13.91 -1.33 -16.10
CA ALA A 362 -12.74 -1.88 -16.76
C ALA A 362 -11.54 -1.88 -15.81
N ARG A 363 -10.50 -2.65 -16.16
CA ARG A 363 -9.27 -2.71 -15.38
C ARG A 363 -8.05 -3.02 -16.23
N ILE A 364 -6.90 -2.56 -15.75
CA ILE A 364 -5.58 -3.04 -16.14
C ILE A 364 -4.92 -3.73 -14.95
N CYS A 365 -4.13 -4.76 -15.22
CA CYS A 365 -3.43 -5.55 -14.22
C CYS A 365 -1.96 -5.71 -14.66
N PRO A 366 -1.15 -4.64 -14.57
CA PRO A 366 0.29 -4.72 -14.77
C PRO A 366 0.93 -5.63 -13.73
N ASP A 367 2.00 -6.33 -14.11
CA ASP A 367 2.80 -7.16 -13.21
C ASP A 367 3.57 -6.31 -12.17
N GLY A 368 3.88 -5.07 -12.53
CA GLY A 368 4.40 -4.06 -11.61
C GLY A 368 4.23 -2.64 -12.17
N ALA A 369 4.41 -1.63 -11.33
CA ALA A 369 4.46 -0.25 -11.78
C ALA A 369 5.46 0.53 -10.91
N GLY A 370 6.00 1.63 -11.43
CA GLY A 370 6.95 2.42 -10.67
C GLY A 370 7.11 3.86 -11.14
N VAL A 371 7.86 4.61 -10.36
CA VAL A 371 8.22 6.01 -10.63
C VAL A 371 9.73 6.16 -10.42
N LEU A 372 10.42 6.56 -11.47
CA LEU A 372 11.84 6.90 -11.47
C LEU A 372 12.00 8.42 -11.45
N VAL A 373 13.02 8.91 -10.73
CA VAL A 373 13.38 10.32 -10.68
C VAL A 373 14.86 10.49 -10.95
N ARG A 374 15.23 11.46 -11.81
CA ARG A 374 16.62 11.86 -12.06
C ARG A 374 16.68 13.38 -12.17
N GLY A 375 17.23 14.04 -11.15
CA GLY A 375 17.11 15.49 -11.04
C GLY A 375 15.64 15.93 -11.01
N SER A 376 15.24 16.79 -11.95
CA SER A 376 13.86 17.22 -12.14
C SER A 376 13.03 16.30 -13.04
N GLU A 377 13.65 15.32 -13.70
CA GLU A 377 12.97 14.40 -14.62
C GLU A 377 12.23 13.31 -13.84
N ILE A 378 10.94 13.12 -14.16
CA ILE A 378 10.09 12.08 -13.57
C ILE A 378 9.62 11.14 -14.67
N CYS A 379 9.90 9.84 -14.54
CA CYS A 379 9.47 8.80 -15.46
C CYS A 379 8.59 7.77 -14.75
N SER A 380 7.29 7.79 -15.05
CA SER A 380 6.34 6.76 -14.59
C SER A 380 6.34 5.58 -15.55
N PHE A 381 6.10 4.36 -15.06
CA PHE A 381 6.03 3.18 -15.93
C PHE A 381 5.08 2.09 -15.39
N LEU A 382 4.56 1.30 -16.32
CA LEU A 382 3.81 0.06 -16.12
C LEU A 382 4.63 -1.09 -16.70
N LEU A 383 4.87 -2.14 -15.94
CA LEU A 383 5.66 -3.29 -16.33
C LEU A 383 4.77 -4.51 -16.58
N GLU A 384 5.00 -5.14 -17.72
CA GLU A 384 4.54 -6.48 -18.07
C GLU A 384 5.74 -7.40 -18.25
N TYR A 385 5.70 -8.55 -17.60
CA TYR A 385 6.73 -9.57 -17.72
C TYR A 385 6.20 -10.75 -18.52
N ASP A 386 6.71 -10.96 -19.73
CA ASP A 386 6.32 -12.11 -20.54
C ASP A 386 7.29 -13.27 -20.40
N ARG A 387 6.79 -14.40 -19.89
CA ARG A 387 7.50 -15.69 -19.92
C ARG A 387 7.57 -16.34 -21.31
N GLY A 388 6.80 -15.84 -22.26
CA GLY A 388 6.61 -16.43 -23.56
C GLY A 388 5.58 -17.55 -23.59
N THR A 389 4.63 -17.59 -22.64
CA THR A 389 3.57 -18.59 -22.56
C THR A 389 2.18 -18.04 -22.87
N MET A 390 2.03 -16.72 -22.97
CA MET A 390 0.75 -16.07 -23.22
C MET A 390 0.34 -16.18 -24.70
N ALA A 391 -0.93 -16.53 -24.94
CA ALA A 391 -1.50 -16.57 -26.29
C ALA A 391 -1.73 -15.16 -26.86
N VAL A 392 -1.63 -15.01 -28.19
CA VAL A 392 -1.81 -13.72 -28.89
C VAL A 392 -3.15 -13.05 -28.59
N ILE A 393 -4.22 -13.84 -28.43
CA ILE A 393 -5.55 -13.29 -28.09
C ILE A 393 -5.55 -12.58 -26.73
N HIS A 394 -4.86 -13.12 -25.72
CA HIS A 394 -4.77 -12.51 -24.40
C HIS A 394 -3.91 -11.24 -24.42
N TYR A 395 -2.87 -11.18 -25.27
CA TYR A 395 -2.16 -9.93 -25.51
C TYR A 395 -3.09 -8.86 -26.08
N ARG A 396 -3.90 -9.20 -27.08
CA ARG A 396 -4.84 -8.25 -27.70
C ARG A 396 -5.84 -7.70 -26.69
N GLU A 397 -6.41 -8.56 -25.84
CA GLU A 397 -7.31 -8.14 -24.76
C GLU A 397 -6.63 -7.20 -23.76
N LYS A 398 -5.40 -7.56 -23.36
CA LYS A 398 -4.59 -6.77 -22.40
C LYS A 398 -4.25 -5.39 -22.97
N LEU A 399 -3.76 -5.34 -24.21
CA LEU A 399 -3.43 -4.10 -24.91
C LEU A 399 -4.67 -3.24 -25.20
N ALA A 400 -5.82 -3.84 -25.51
CA ALA A 400 -7.07 -3.11 -25.67
C ALA A 400 -7.48 -2.37 -24.38
N ASN A 401 -7.30 -3.00 -23.21
CA ASN A 401 -7.58 -2.35 -21.93
C ASN A 401 -6.57 -1.24 -21.61
N TYR A 402 -5.29 -1.42 -21.93
CA TYR A 402 -4.31 -0.33 -21.82
C TYR A 402 -4.66 0.85 -22.70
N ARG A 403 -5.00 0.61 -23.97
CA ARG A 403 -5.43 1.67 -24.88
C ARG A 403 -6.61 2.45 -24.31
N ARG A 404 -7.63 1.78 -23.77
CA ARG A 404 -8.77 2.45 -23.11
C ARG A 404 -8.34 3.26 -21.88
N TYR A 405 -7.45 2.70 -21.05
CA TYR A 405 -6.91 3.38 -19.87
C TYR A 405 -6.16 4.67 -20.24
N PHE A 406 -5.33 4.63 -21.28
CA PHE A 406 -4.60 5.80 -21.78
C PHE A 406 -5.51 6.81 -22.49
N ALA A 407 -6.46 6.35 -23.31
CA ALA A 407 -7.38 7.21 -24.05
C ALA A 407 -8.33 7.99 -23.12
N LEU A 408 -8.69 7.42 -21.97
CA LEU A 408 -9.49 8.09 -20.94
C LEU A 408 -8.64 8.95 -19.98
N GLU A 409 -7.33 9.06 -20.24
CA GLU A 409 -6.37 9.78 -19.40
C GLU A 409 -6.40 9.41 -17.90
N GLN A 410 -6.89 8.20 -17.58
CA GLN A 410 -7.05 7.76 -16.19
C GLN A 410 -5.71 7.76 -15.43
N TRP A 411 -4.61 7.60 -16.16
CA TRP A 411 -3.25 7.67 -15.63
C TRP A 411 -2.92 8.98 -14.93
N ARG A 412 -3.55 10.12 -15.27
CA ARG A 412 -3.28 11.42 -14.62
C ARG A 412 -3.60 11.40 -13.13
N ALA A 413 -4.58 10.60 -12.72
CA ALA A 413 -4.94 10.42 -11.31
C ALA A 413 -4.02 9.40 -10.60
N ASP A 414 -3.36 8.52 -11.35
CA ASP A 414 -2.62 7.39 -10.81
C ASP A 414 -1.10 7.64 -10.78
N PHE A 415 -0.58 8.51 -11.65
CA PHE A 415 0.85 8.72 -11.89
C PHE A 415 1.20 10.20 -12.12
N PRO A 416 2.40 10.63 -11.70
CA PRO A 416 2.86 12.02 -11.88
C PRO A 416 3.23 12.37 -13.33
N SER A 417 3.49 11.38 -14.18
CA SER A 417 3.71 11.54 -15.61
C SER A 417 2.98 10.44 -16.38
N ARG A 418 2.80 10.61 -17.70
CA ARG A 418 2.21 9.57 -18.54
C ARG A 418 3.09 8.33 -18.47
N PRO A 419 2.60 7.19 -17.95
CA PRO A 419 3.47 6.06 -17.73
C PRO A 419 3.84 5.38 -19.05
N LEU A 420 5.11 5.01 -19.19
CA LEU A 420 5.57 4.13 -20.28
C LEU A 420 5.05 2.71 -20.05
N LEU A 421 4.54 2.04 -21.10
CA LEU A 421 4.16 0.63 -21.03
C LEU A 421 5.34 -0.25 -21.45
N LEU A 422 5.95 -0.95 -20.49
CA LEU A 422 7.15 -1.76 -20.66
C LEU A 422 6.81 -3.25 -20.72
N PHE A 423 7.31 -3.96 -21.73
CA PHE A 423 7.24 -5.41 -21.85
C PHE A 423 8.63 -6.04 -21.74
N ALA A 424 8.93 -6.62 -20.58
CA ALA A 424 10.13 -7.40 -20.35
C ALA A 424 9.90 -8.86 -20.77
N CYS A 425 10.56 -9.31 -21.83
CA CYS A 425 10.36 -10.65 -22.38
C CYS A 425 11.47 -11.60 -21.91
N ALA A 426 11.13 -12.62 -21.10
CA ALA A 426 12.08 -13.62 -20.61
C ALA A 426 12.83 -14.34 -21.74
N ARG A 427 12.18 -14.49 -22.90
CA ARG A 427 12.71 -15.17 -24.09
C ARG A 427 12.69 -14.24 -25.29
N TYR A 428 13.68 -14.37 -26.17
CA TYR A 428 13.78 -13.62 -27.44
C TYR A 428 12.48 -13.74 -28.29
N ARG A 429 11.84 -14.92 -28.31
CA ARG A 429 10.59 -15.15 -29.06
C ARG A 429 9.36 -14.45 -28.46
N GLY A 430 9.46 -13.85 -27.27
CA GLY A 430 8.38 -13.09 -26.65
C GLY A 430 8.08 -11.81 -27.44
N GLU A 431 9.11 -11.05 -27.80
CA GLU A 431 8.92 -9.73 -28.41
C GLU A 431 8.15 -9.79 -29.73
N PRO A 432 8.46 -10.67 -30.72
CA PRO A 432 7.69 -10.71 -31.97
C PRO A 432 6.21 -11.03 -31.76
N ARG A 433 5.84 -11.75 -30.68
CA ARG A 433 4.45 -12.07 -30.37
C ARG A 433 3.71 -10.88 -29.78
N VAL A 434 4.35 -10.14 -28.87
CA VAL A 434 3.81 -8.90 -28.32
C VAL A 434 3.65 -7.88 -29.44
N MET A 435 4.65 -7.74 -30.32
CA MET A 435 4.61 -6.87 -31.50
C MET A 435 3.41 -7.19 -32.42
N ARG A 436 3.25 -8.46 -32.81
CA ARG A 436 2.12 -8.90 -33.64
C ARG A 436 0.76 -8.62 -32.99
N ALA A 437 0.68 -8.69 -31.66
CA ALA A 437 -0.54 -8.33 -30.95
C ALA A 437 -0.78 -6.82 -30.93
N ALA A 438 0.29 -6.02 -30.88
CA ALA A 438 0.26 -4.56 -30.83
C ALA A 438 0.00 -3.92 -32.21
N GLU A 439 0.36 -4.57 -33.31
CA GLU A 439 0.10 -4.10 -34.69
C GLU A 439 -1.36 -3.71 -34.92
N VAL A 440 -2.32 -4.44 -34.32
CA VAL A 440 -3.77 -4.16 -34.42
C VAL A 440 -4.16 -2.82 -33.78
N TRP A 441 -3.35 -2.30 -32.86
CA TRP A 441 -3.66 -1.14 -32.04
C TRP A 441 -2.78 0.08 -32.32
N SER A 442 -1.76 -0.05 -33.17
CA SER A 442 -0.95 1.06 -33.66
C SER A 442 -1.80 2.02 -34.52
N PRO A 443 -1.73 3.36 -34.36
CA PRO A 443 -0.75 4.14 -33.57
C PRO A 443 -1.18 4.53 -32.13
N GLY A 444 -2.29 4.01 -31.61
CA GLY A 444 -2.92 4.52 -30.38
C GLY A 444 -2.34 4.04 -29.05
N LEU A 445 -1.31 3.18 -29.06
CA LEU A 445 -0.68 2.65 -27.85
C LEU A 445 0.82 2.48 -28.07
N GLU A 446 1.60 3.35 -27.43
CA GLU A 446 3.05 3.21 -27.42
C GLU A 446 3.48 2.24 -26.32
N LEU A 447 4.31 1.26 -26.69
CA LEU A 447 4.91 0.34 -25.74
C LEU A 447 6.37 0.07 -26.11
N LEU A 448 7.15 -0.24 -25.08
CA LEU A 448 8.57 -0.51 -25.15
C LEU A 448 8.83 -1.97 -24.81
N LEU A 449 9.60 -2.68 -25.63
CA LEU A 449 9.94 -4.09 -25.42
C LEU A 449 11.44 -4.24 -25.22
N ALA A 450 11.83 -5.10 -24.28
CA ALA A 450 13.21 -5.52 -24.13
C ALA A 450 13.25 -6.99 -23.71
N PRO A 451 14.12 -7.83 -24.31
CA PRO A 451 14.33 -9.16 -23.79
C PRO A 451 15.14 -9.10 -22.49
N GLU A 452 14.89 -10.02 -21.55
CA GLU A 452 15.48 -10.01 -20.21
C GLU A 452 17.02 -9.98 -20.25
N TRP A 453 17.62 -10.73 -21.18
CA TRP A 453 19.08 -10.80 -21.31
C TRP A 453 19.70 -9.44 -21.67
N ALA A 454 18.99 -8.57 -22.41
CA ALA A 454 19.54 -7.30 -22.87
C ALA A 454 19.80 -6.37 -21.67
N TYR A 455 18.79 -6.13 -20.83
CA TYR A 455 18.96 -5.30 -19.65
C TYR A 455 19.75 -5.98 -18.54
N ARG A 456 19.75 -7.32 -18.44
CA ARG A 456 20.52 -8.02 -17.40
C ARG A 456 22.02 -7.95 -17.60
N SER A 457 22.48 -7.78 -18.84
CA SER A 457 23.90 -7.64 -19.17
C SER A 457 24.54 -6.39 -18.56
N GLY A 458 23.73 -5.40 -18.16
CA GLY A 458 24.20 -4.10 -17.70
C GLY A 458 24.80 -3.22 -18.80
N ARG A 459 24.89 -3.72 -20.05
CA ARG A 459 25.33 -2.94 -21.20
C ARG A 459 24.36 -1.78 -21.43
N ASP A 460 24.90 -0.67 -21.94
CA ASP A 460 24.16 0.52 -22.33
C ASP A 460 23.29 1.15 -21.22
N GLY A 461 23.67 0.97 -19.94
CA GLY A 461 22.93 1.50 -18.79
C GLY A 461 21.84 0.57 -18.24
N GLY A 462 21.86 -0.72 -18.61
CA GLY A 462 20.99 -1.74 -18.05
C GLY A 462 19.51 -1.50 -18.38
N ILE A 463 18.61 -1.70 -17.43
CA ILE A 463 17.16 -1.58 -17.64
C ILE A 463 16.70 -0.13 -17.87
N LEU A 464 17.52 0.87 -17.54
CA LEU A 464 17.23 2.28 -17.84
C LEU A 464 17.84 2.74 -19.17
N GLY A 465 18.67 1.87 -19.76
CA GLY A 465 19.45 2.10 -20.96
C GLY A 465 18.68 2.09 -22.27
N SER A 466 19.42 2.04 -23.37
CA SER A 466 18.90 1.97 -24.74
C SER A 466 18.48 0.57 -25.19
N VAL A 467 18.18 -0.32 -24.24
CA VAL A 467 17.78 -1.72 -24.46
C VAL A 467 16.34 -1.88 -24.93
N TRP A 468 15.56 -0.80 -24.90
CA TRP A 468 14.13 -0.80 -25.20
C TRP A 468 13.86 -0.47 -26.66
N ARG A 469 13.07 -1.32 -27.33
CA ARG A 469 12.56 -1.11 -28.69
C ARG A 469 11.11 -0.67 -28.67
N LYS A 470 10.76 0.31 -29.49
CA LYS A 470 9.38 0.78 -29.64
C LYS A 470 8.58 -0.11 -30.60
N ASN A 471 7.27 -0.23 -30.38
CA ASN A 471 6.39 -1.00 -31.28
C ASN A 471 6.14 -0.37 -32.66
N THR A 472 6.46 0.92 -32.85
CA THR A 472 6.16 1.68 -34.06
C THR A 472 7.36 1.94 -34.96
N GLY A 473 8.54 1.38 -34.66
CA GLY A 473 9.70 1.55 -35.52
C GLY A 473 10.96 0.79 -35.05
N PRO A 474 12.00 0.73 -35.89
CA PRO A 474 13.26 0.07 -35.58
C PRO A 474 14.15 0.87 -34.62
N GLU A 475 13.67 2.01 -34.09
CA GLU A 475 14.44 2.88 -33.20
C GLU A 475 14.84 2.16 -31.91
N LEU A 476 16.08 1.70 -31.89
CA LEU A 476 16.87 1.46 -30.69
C LEU A 476 17.64 2.74 -30.36
N GLY A 477 18.16 2.87 -29.14
CA GLY A 477 19.08 3.97 -28.79
C GLY A 477 18.55 5.02 -27.82
N ARG A 478 17.26 4.98 -27.45
CA ARG A 478 16.69 5.90 -26.46
C ARG A 478 16.54 5.26 -25.08
N THR A 479 16.94 6.00 -24.05
CA THR A 479 16.74 5.68 -22.62
C THR A 479 15.29 5.93 -22.21
N LEU A 480 14.87 5.36 -21.07
CA LEU A 480 13.50 5.56 -20.56
C LEU A 480 13.15 7.04 -20.31
N PHE A 481 14.10 7.83 -19.82
CA PHE A 481 13.89 9.27 -19.59
C PHE A 481 13.72 10.05 -20.91
N GLN A 482 14.47 9.70 -21.95
CA GLN A 482 14.32 10.30 -23.29
C GLN A 482 12.95 9.95 -23.90
N TRP A 483 12.47 8.72 -23.72
CA TRP A 483 11.12 8.35 -24.14
C TRP A 483 10.04 9.15 -23.41
N ASN A 484 10.16 9.29 -22.09
CA ASN A 484 9.18 10.02 -21.28
C ASN A 484 9.17 11.52 -21.60
N ALA A 485 10.31 12.14 -21.90
CA ALA A 485 10.37 13.55 -22.30
C ALA A 485 9.59 13.82 -23.60
N VAL A 486 9.72 12.94 -24.59
CA VAL A 486 9.02 13.05 -25.89
C VAL A 486 7.51 12.87 -25.72
N GLU A 487 7.08 11.93 -24.89
CA GLU A 487 5.66 11.71 -24.61
C GLU A 487 5.05 12.82 -23.75
N GLY A 488 5.84 13.40 -22.84
CA GLY A 488 5.44 14.56 -22.05
C GLY A 488 5.14 15.79 -22.92
N ALA A 489 6.02 16.10 -23.87
CA ALA A 489 5.83 17.21 -24.81
C ALA A 489 4.57 17.05 -25.68
N ARG A 490 4.32 15.84 -26.19
CA ARG A 490 3.10 15.56 -26.96
C ARG A 490 1.82 15.69 -26.15
N ALA A 491 1.86 15.37 -24.86
CA ALA A 491 0.71 15.49 -23.98
C ALA A 491 0.39 16.95 -23.59
N SER A 492 1.36 17.87 -23.70
CA SER A 492 1.15 19.31 -23.47
C SER A 492 0.61 20.06 -24.69
N ASP A 493 0.77 19.52 -25.91
CA ASP A 493 0.34 20.16 -27.16
C ASP A 493 -1.17 19.98 -27.47
N GLY A 494 -1.97 19.55 -26.49
CA GLY A 494 -3.43 19.50 -26.60
C GLY A 494 -4.05 20.92 -26.62
N PRO A 495 -5.19 21.13 -27.31
CA PRO A 495 -5.71 22.46 -27.64
C PRO A 495 -6.19 23.35 -26.47
N ASP A 496 -6.09 22.89 -25.21
CA ASP A 496 -6.40 23.71 -24.03
C ASP A 496 -5.19 23.74 -23.10
N GLY A 497 -4.43 24.84 -23.18
CA GLY A 497 -3.25 25.13 -22.37
C GLY A 497 -3.56 25.40 -20.90
N GLY A 498 -4.18 24.44 -20.21
CA GLY A 498 -4.24 24.41 -18.75
C GLY A 498 -2.87 24.07 -18.20
N SER A 499 -2.18 25.04 -17.59
CA SER A 499 -0.90 24.80 -16.94
C SER A 499 -1.00 23.62 -15.97
N PRO A 500 -0.02 22.69 -15.97
CA PRO A 500 0.00 21.61 -14.99
C PRO A 500 0.02 22.20 -13.56
N PRO A 501 -0.65 21.56 -12.59
CA PRO A 501 -0.59 22.02 -11.20
C PRO A 501 0.87 22.09 -10.76
N PRO A 502 1.29 23.14 -10.03
CA PRO A 502 2.67 23.30 -9.64
C PRO A 502 3.12 22.09 -8.83
N ILE A 503 4.17 21.44 -9.31
CA ILE A 503 4.91 20.44 -8.54
C ILE A 503 5.47 21.18 -7.33
N ARG A 504 4.84 21.01 -6.17
CA ARG A 504 5.38 21.47 -4.89
C ARG A 504 6.63 20.66 -4.57
N THR A 505 7.77 21.13 -5.06
CA THR A 505 9.06 20.79 -4.50
C THR A 505 9.05 21.28 -3.05
N GLY A 506 9.27 20.38 -2.10
CA GLY A 506 9.58 20.79 -0.74
C GLY A 506 10.92 21.51 -0.79
N THR A 507 10.91 22.83 -0.67
CA THR A 507 12.11 23.63 -0.44
C THR A 507 12.76 23.17 0.85
N GLU A 508 13.88 22.46 0.74
CA GLU A 508 14.84 22.30 1.83
C GLU A 508 15.51 23.66 2.02
N SER A 509 15.15 24.35 3.11
CA SER A 509 15.88 25.51 3.60
C SER A 509 17.18 25.03 4.21
N HIS A 510 18.28 25.15 3.46
CA HIS A 510 19.61 25.23 4.04
C HIS A 510 19.70 26.55 4.83
N THR A 511 19.62 26.46 6.16
CA THR A 511 20.07 27.54 7.03
C THR A 511 21.60 27.53 7.04
N ASP A 512 22.16 28.52 6.36
CA ASP A 512 23.55 28.95 6.45
C ASP A 512 23.67 29.93 7.63
N ALA A 513 24.44 29.58 8.66
CA ALA A 513 24.88 30.42 9.77
C ALA A 513 25.99 29.66 10.53
N GLY A 514 27.19 30.16 10.77
CA GLY A 514 27.71 31.49 10.49
C GLY A 514 29.21 31.53 10.76
N ALA A 515 29.82 32.57 10.20
CA ALA A 515 31.20 32.96 10.42
C ALA A 515 31.48 33.28 11.89
N ARG A 516 32.62 32.81 12.40
CA ARG A 516 33.31 33.41 13.56
C ARG A 516 34.59 34.06 13.05
N ALA A 517 34.66 35.37 13.21
CA ALA A 517 35.90 36.14 13.17
C ALA A 517 36.57 36.13 14.56
N PRO A 518 37.87 36.45 14.67
CA PRO A 518 38.69 36.14 15.84
C PRO A 518 38.64 37.24 16.90
N VAL A 519 38.86 36.86 18.16
CA VAL A 519 39.19 37.79 19.24
C VAL A 519 40.58 37.44 19.76
N SER A 520 41.47 38.40 19.62
CA SER A 520 42.69 38.59 20.38
C SER A 520 42.82 40.11 20.57
N GLY A 521 42.94 40.54 21.82
CA GLY A 521 42.84 41.92 22.28
C GLY A 521 42.01 42.00 23.54
#